data_AF-A0A7J5Y3B8-F1
#
_entry.id   AF-A0A7J5Y3B8-F1
#
_cell.length_a   1.000
_cell.length_b   1.000
_cell.length_c   1.000
_cell.angle_alpha   90.00
_cell.angle_beta   90.00
_cell.angle_gamma   90.00
#
_symmetry.space_group_name_H-M   'P 1'
#
loop_
_entity.id
_entity.type
_entity.pdbx_description
1 polymer ?
#
loop_
_entity_poly.entity_id
_entity_poly.type
_entity_poly.pdbx_seq_one_letter_code
_entity_poly.pdbx_strand_id
1 'polypeptide(L)'
;MQTTILQMFKRKERDEETQNVLKIRKTTPTEDTVEAQREEEETQPEEVAAGPSEATTGDASPTAYPSIWKEEQYEQFKQKNEWMYAHNGRLGCTPCHDVKDLGVMASRGVNIAIQWADGKIIPAGQSRDVQLSSLRKKIREHKNSAAHNEAVKILQTANKDILLNMNASSQEFCVFMTAYYVAKNNKPFTDFESD
;
A
#
# COMPACT_ATOMS: atom_id res chain seq x y z
N MET A 1 -36.13 37.13 -2.48
CA MET A 1 -35.97 36.23 -1.30
C MET A 1 -34.83 35.21 -1.52
N GLN A 2 -33.64 35.64 -1.96
CA GLN A 2 -32.49 34.74 -2.17
C GLN A 2 -31.23 35.16 -1.39
N THR A 3 -31.23 36.36 -0.80
CA THR A 3 -30.08 36.90 -0.05
C THR A 3 -29.94 36.34 1.37
N THR A 4 -30.97 35.69 1.91
CA THR A 4 -31.00 35.23 3.32
C THR A 4 -30.32 33.87 3.52
N ILE A 5 -30.37 32.98 2.52
CA ILE A 5 -29.84 31.61 2.65
C ILE A 5 -28.30 31.61 2.63
N LEU A 6 -27.68 32.41 1.78
CA LEU A 6 -26.21 32.55 1.72
C LEU A 6 -25.60 33.13 3.00
N GLN A 7 -26.34 33.92 3.76
CA GLN A 7 -25.87 34.49 5.04
C GLN A 7 -25.90 33.47 6.18
N MET A 8 -26.74 32.44 6.09
CA MET A 8 -26.82 31.37 7.08
C MET A 8 -25.70 30.35 6.93
N PHE A 9 -25.29 30.03 5.70
CA PHE A 9 -24.16 29.12 5.46
C PHE A 9 -22.81 29.72 5.90
N LYS A 10 -22.58 31.02 5.69
CA LYS A 10 -21.37 31.71 6.18
C LYS A 10 -21.30 31.90 7.70
N ARG A 11 -22.44 31.86 8.41
CA ARG A 11 -22.45 31.86 9.89
C ARG A 11 -22.09 30.48 10.45
N LYS A 12 -22.59 29.42 9.82
CA LYS A 12 -22.37 28.04 10.28
C LYS A 12 -20.90 27.61 10.20
N GLU A 13 -20.16 28.02 9.16
CA GLU A 13 -18.72 27.72 9.05
C GLU A 13 -17.87 28.42 10.12
N ARG A 14 -18.26 29.63 10.55
CA ARG A 14 -17.51 30.41 11.56
C ARG A 14 -17.67 29.84 12.98
N ASP A 15 -18.80 29.20 13.26
CA ASP A 15 -19.09 28.63 14.58
C ASP A 15 -18.47 27.22 14.76
N GLU A 16 -18.21 26.47 13.68
CA GLU A 16 -17.49 25.18 13.73
C GLU A 16 -15.98 25.35 13.90
N GLU A 17 -15.38 26.40 13.34
CA GLU A 17 -13.95 26.68 13.48
C GLU A 17 -13.58 27.09 14.92
N THR A 18 -14.45 27.84 15.60
CA THR A 18 -14.23 28.26 17.00
C THR A 18 -14.39 27.11 18.01
N GLN A 19 -15.21 26.10 17.73
CA GLN A 19 -15.31 24.89 18.56
C GLN A 19 -14.09 23.96 18.42
N ASN A 20 -13.44 23.94 17.25
CA ASN A 20 -12.29 23.07 17.01
C ASN A 20 -11.01 23.61 17.68
N VAL A 21 -10.85 24.94 17.77
CA VAL A 21 -9.70 25.59 18.44
C VAL A 21 -9.73 25.43 19.97
N LEU A 22 -10.91 25.33 20.58
CA LEU A 22 -11.07 25.14 22.04
C LEU A 22 -10.79 23.70 22.51
N LYS A 23 -10.84 22.71 21.61
CA LYS A 23 -10.65 21.28 21.96
C LYS A 23 -9.18 20.84 21.95
N ILE A 24 -8.29 21.61 21.33
CA ILE A 24 -6.87 21.28 21.17
C ILE A 24 -6.03 21.72 22.40
N ARG A 25 -6.57 22.53 23.33
CA ARG A 25 -5.81 23.10 24.46
C ARG A 25 -5.95 22.38 25.81
N LYS A 26 -6.57 21.19 25.89
CA LYS A 26 -6.63 20.40 27.14
C LYS A 26 -6.03 19.02 26.92
N THR A 27 -4.72 18.91 27.12
CA THR A 27 -4.02 17.75 27.72
C THR A 27 -2.51 17.97 27.62
N THR A 28 -1.97 18.71 28.58
CA THR A 28 -0.57 18.62 28.99
C THR A 28 -0.56 18.16 30.43
N PRO A 29 0.18 17.11 30.82
CA PRO A 29 0.61 16.93 32.19
C PRO A 29 2.01 17.52 32.34
N THR A 30 2.12 18.56 33.16
CA THR A 30 3.36 19.07 33.73
C THR A 30 3.91 18.11 34.77
N GLU A 31 5.23 18.05 34.79
CA GLU A 31 6.10 17.40 35.77
C GLU A 31 5.82 17.88 37.20
N ASP A 32 5.94 16.99 38.18
CA ASP A 32 6.61 17.31 39.45
C ASP A 32 7.15 16.05 40.13
N THR A 33 8.35 16.26 40.66
CA THR A 33 9.36 15.33 41.18
C THR A 33 9.05 14.87 42.61
N VAL A 34 9.24 13.57 42.92
CA VAL A 34 9.74 13.13 44.23
C VAL A 34 10.64 11.90 44.05
N GLU A 35 11.75 11.92 44.78
CA GLU A 35 12.94 11.07 44.78
C GLU A 35 12.69 9.57 45.06
N ALA A 36 13.53 8.69 44.49
CA ALA A 36 14.28 7.68 45.24
C ALA A 36 15.23 6.86 44.32
N GLN A 37 16.52 7.11 44.51
CA GLN A 37 17.57 6.10 44.73
C GLN A 37 17.92 5.09 43.62
N ARG A 38 18.98 5.50 42.90
CA ARG A 38 20.13 4.75 42.37
C ARG A 38 20.47 3.47 43.16
N GLU A 39 20.41 2.32 42.50
CA GLU A 39 21.34 1.19 42.70
C GLU A 39 21.67 0.55 41.34
N GLU A 40 22.97 0.48 41.07
CA GLU A 40 23.62 -0.21 39.96
C GLU A 40 23.79 -1.67 40.40
N GLU A 41 23.34 -2.66 39.62
CA GLU A 41 23.80 -4.03 39.80
C GLU A 41 24.01 -4.72 38.45
N GLU A 42 25.28 -4.68 38.05
CA GLU A 42 25.93 -5.53 37.07
C GLU A 42 26.08 -6.93 37.66
N THR A 43 25.47 -7.96 37.07
CA THR A 43 25.92 -9.34 37.29
C THR A 43 25.56 -10.26 36.11
N GLN A 44 26.59 -10.69 35.40
CA GLN A 44 26.73 -12.07 34.86
C GLN A 44 27.91 -12.70 35.63
N PRO A 45 28.21 -14.02 35.53
CA PRO A 45 27.45 -15.20 35.08
C PRO A 45 27.54 -16.39 36.09
N GLU A 46 26.70 -17.44 35.96
CA GLU A 46 27.19 -18.83 36.15
C GLU A 46 26.24 -19.91 35.61
N GLU A 47 26.87 -21.00 35.16
CA GLU A 47 26.33 -22.19 34.51
C GLU A 47 25.48 -23.09 35.43
N VAL A 48 24.52 -23.82 34.85
CA VAL A 48 24.26 -25.23 35.20
C VAL A 48 23.71 -26.02 34.01
N ALA A 49 24.05 -27.30 34.01
CA ALA A 49 24.22 -28.17 32.87
C ALA A 49 22.98 -28.92 32.35
N ALA A 50 23.13 -29.39 31.11
CA ALA A 50 22.69 -30.67 30.55
C ALA A 50 21.19 -30.97 30.34
N GLY A 51 20.81 -30.94 29.06
CA GLY A 51 19.78 -31.78 28.47
C GLY A 51 19.83 -31.65 26.93
N PRO A 52 20.11 -32.72 26.15
CA PRO A 52 20.25 -32.61 24.71
C PRO A 52 18.85 -32.56 24.09
N SER A 53 18.45 -31.39 23.58
CA SER A 53 17.26 -31.29 22.75
C SER A 53 17.71 -30.97 21.34
N GLU A 54 17.50 -31.95 20.47
CA GLU A 54 17.90 -31.99 19.07
C GLU A 54 17.50 -30.69 18.36
N ALA A 55 18.51 -29.89 18.06
CA ALA A 55 18.42 -28.88 17.02
C ALA A 55 18.26 -29.62 15.69
N THR A 56 17.01 -29.79 15.26
CA THR A 56 16.72 -30.11 13.86
C THR A 56 17.06 -28.87 13.05
N THR A 57 18.32 -28.77 12.65
CA THR A 57 18.76 -27.95 11.52
C THR A 57 18.15 -28.57 10.26
N GLY A 58 16.87 -28.28 10.05
CA GLY A 58 16.23 -28.48 8.76
C GLY A 58 16.83 -27.48 7.79
N ASP A 59 17.76 -27.96 6.99
CA ASP A 59 18.28 -27.30 5.79
C ASP A 59 17.11 -27.08 4.83
N ALA A 60 16.37 -26.00 5.07
CA ALA A 60 15.25 -25.60 4.24
C ALA A 60 15.83 -24.85 3.05
N SER A 61 15.78 -25.49 1.89
CA SER A 61 15.84 -24.82 0.61
C SER A 61 15.04 -23.50 0.68
N PRO A 62 15.51 -22.38 0.08
CA PRO A 62 14.84 -21.10 0.22
C PRO A 62 13.43 -21.18 -0.37
N THR A 63 12.43 -21.55 0.44
CA THR A 63 11.05 -21.59 0.00
C THR A 63 10.63 -20.16 -0.28
N ALA A 64 9.94 -19.95 -1.41
CA ALA A 64 9.47 -18.61 -1.77
C ALA A 64 8.52 -18.03 -0.70
N TYR A 65 7.83 -18.89 0.05
CA TYR A 65 6.85 -18.55 1.08
C TYR A 65 7.38 -18.74 2.51
N PRO A 66 6.81 -18.04 3.51
CA PRO A 66 7.21 -18.17 4.91
C PRO A 66 7.12 -19.61 5.41
N SER A 67 8.13 -20.06 6.17
CA SER A 67 8.24 -21.45 6.67
C SER A 67 7.05 -21.93 7.49
N ILE A 68 6.24 -21.00 8.03
CA ILE A 68 5.03 -21.31 8.80
C ILE A 68 3.85 -21.79 7.93
N TRP A 69 3.88 -21.53 6.62
CA TRP A 69 2.86 -21.93 5.66
C TRP A 69 3.22 -23.24 4.98
N LYS A 70 2.19 -24.06 4.73
CA LYS A 70 2.27 -25.16 3.77
C LYS A 70 2.07 -24.61 2.35
N GLU A 71 2.63 -25.28 1.36
CA GLU A 71 2.49 -24.91 -0.06
C GLU A 71 1.02 -24.74 -0.47
N GLU A 72 0.17 -25.71 -0.17
CA GLU A 72 -1.29 -25.65 -0.44
C GLU A 72 -1.96 -24.42 0.18
N GLN A 73 -1.54 -24.03 1.39
CA GLN A 73 -2.09 -22.86 2.08
C GLN A 73 -1.68 -21.58 1.36
N TYR A 74 -0.44 -21.52 0.87
CA TYR A 74 0.07 -20.39 0.12
C TYR A 74 -0.67 -20.23 -1.20
N GLU A 75 -0.87 -21.31 -1.95
CA GLU A 75 -1.58 -21.27 -3.24
C GLU A 75 -3.03 -20.79 -3.08
N GLN A 76 -3.76 -21.33 -2.11
CA GLN A 76 -5.11 -20.87 -1.81
C GLN A 76 -5.13 -19.38 -1.41
N PHE A 77 -4.12 -18.92 -0.68
CA PHE A 77 -4.01 -17.51 -0.32
C PHE A 77 -3.67 -16.62 -1.51
N LYS A 78 -2.80 -17.07 -2.41
CA LYS A 78 -2.38 -16.38 -3.62
C LYS A 78 -3.55 -16.23 -4.60
N GLN A 79 -4.33 -17.30 -4.81
CA GLN A 79 -5.54 -17.26 -5.63
C GLN A 79 -6.58 -16.27 -5.09
N LYS A 80 -6.71 -16.15 -3.76
CA LYS A 80 -7.64 -15.20 -3.13
C LYS A 80 -7.12 -13.76 -3.09
N ASN A 81 -5.81 -13.57 -3.20
CA ASN A 81 -5.15 -12.29 -3.03
C ASN A 81 -4.05 -12.12 -4.09
N GLU A 82 -4.48 -11.83 -5.33
CA GLU A 82 -3.58 -11.62 -6.47
C GLU A 82 -2.59 -10.47 -6.26
N TRP A 83 -2.92 -9.52 -5.37
CA TRP A 83 -2.09 -8.37 -5.02
C TRP A 83 -0.88 -8.74 -4.13
N MET A 84 -0.84 -9.94 -3.56
CA MET A 84 0.21 -10.36 -2.63
C MET A 84 1.16 -11.36 -3.28
N TYR A 85 2.47 -11.17 -3.08
CA TYR A 85 3.50 -12.11 -3.53
C TYR A 85 4.34 -12.59 -2.35
N ALA A 86 5.02 -13.72 -2.53
CA ALA A 86 5.99 -14.22 -1.58
C ALA A 86 7.35 -14.40 -2.25
N HIS A 87 8.40 -13.97 -1.57
CA HIS A 87 9.77 -14.07 -2.04
C HIS A 87 10.72 -14.27 -0.85
N ASN A 88 11.64 -15.23 -0.96
CA ASN A 88 12.65 -15.56 0.06
C ASN A 88 12.08 -15.72 1.49
N GLY A 89 10.97 -16.43 1.63
CA GLY A 89 10.33 -16.67 2.94
C GLY A 89 9.59 -15.47 3.52
N ARG A 90 9.36 -14.41 2.74
CA ARG A 90 8.72 -13.16 3.17
C ARG A 90 7.57 -12.78 2.25
N LEU A 91 6.67 -11.93 2.74
CA LEU A 91 5.53 -11.45 1.95
C LEU A 91 5.71 -9.99 1.52
N GLY A 92 5.17 -9.70 0.33
CA GLY A 92 5.10 -8.37 -0.24
C GLY A 92 3.78 -8.10 -0.94
N CYS A 93 3.59 -6.85 -1.32
CA CYS A 93 2.40 -6.37 -2.00
C CYS A 93 2.81 -5.79 -3.36
N THR A 94 2.31 -6.39 -4.45
CA THR A 94 2.66 -6.01 -5.83
C THR A 94 2.25 -4.56 -6.11
N PRO A 95 1.01 -4.11 -5.84
CA PRO A 95 0.63 -2.72 -6.06
C PRO A 95 1.50 -1.70 -5.30
N CYS A 96 1.88 -2.05 -4.07
CA CYS A 96 2.69 -1.17 -3.23
C CYS A 96 4.16 -1.15 -3.66
N HIS A 97 4.67 -2.26 -4.21
CA HIS A 97 5.99 -2.33 -4.83
C HIS A 97 6.02 -1.47 -6.10
N ASP A 98 5.03 -1.63 -6.99
CA ASP A 98 5.01 -0.94 -8.29
C ASP A 98 4.87 0.58 -8.14
N VAL A 99 4.02 1.05 -7.22
CA VAL A 99 3.87 2.50 -6.95
C VAL A 99 5.13 3.11 -6.34
N LYS A 100 5.90 2.34 -5.58
CA LYS A 100 7.20 2.79 -5.08
C LYS A 100 8.19 3.00 -6.23
N ASP A 101 8.19 2.10 -7.22
CA ASP A 101 9.10 2.14 -8.37
C ASP A 101 8.68 3.18 -9.44
N LEU A 102 7.41 3.57 -9.49
CA LEU A 102 6.89 4.66 -10.35
C LEU A 102 7.41 6.07 -9.97
N GLY A 103 8.24 6.17 -8.93
CA GLY A 103 8.97 7.39 -8.58
C GLY A 103 8.17 8.40 -7.77
N VAL A 104 8.83 9.52 -7.43
CA VAL A 104 8.35 10.52 -6.45
C VAL A 104 7.08 11.24 -6.90
N MET A 105 6.80 11.33 -8.21
CA MET A 105 5.59 12.00 -8.71
C MET A 105 4.33 11.16 -8.56
N ALA A 106 4.41 9.85 -8.79
CA ALA A 106 3.26 8.94 -8.69
C ALA A 106 2.88 8.63 -7.23
N SER A 107 3.85 8.72 -6.31
CA SER A 107 3.68 8.38 -4.90
C SER A 107 3.31 9.58 -4.01
N ARG A 108 3.12 10.79 -4.57
CA ARG A 108 2.79 11.98 -3.79
C ARG A 108 1.50 11.78 -3.00
N GLY A 109 1.60 11.82 -1.67
CA GLY A 109 0.45 11.73 -0.77
C GLY A 109 0.08 10.33 -0.32
N VAL A 110 0.78 9.28 -0.76
CA VAL A 110 0.53 7.90 -0.33
C VAL A 110 1.66 7.40 0.58
N ASN A 111 1.36 7.26 1.87
CA ASN A 111 2.30 6.71 2.84
C ASN A 111 2.28 5.17 2.82
N ILE A 112 2.96 4.58 1.83
CA ILE A 112 3.10 3.12 1.71
C ILE A 112 4.11 2.62 2.75
N ALA A 113 3.73 1.57 3.48
CA ALA A 113 4.64 0.90 4.40
C ALA A 113 5.78 0.21 3.61
N ILE A 114 7.01 0.64 3.86
CA ILE A 114 8.22 0.17 3.14
C ILE A 114 8.37 -1.35 3.25
N GLN A 115 8.00 -1.95 4.39
CA GLN A 115 8.09 -3.41 4.56
C GLN A 115 7.19 -4.17 3.57
N TRP A 116 6.04 -3.61 3.18
CA TRP A 116 5.15 -4.20 2.19
C TRP A 116 5.64 -4.00 0.76
N ALA A 117 6.16 -2.80 0.47
CA ALA A 117 6.73 -2.49 -0.84
C ALA A 117 7.99 -3.33 -1.12
N ASP A 118 8.90 -3.46 -0.14
CA ASP A 118 10.14 -4.24 -0.26
C ASP A 118 9.94 -5.77 -0.13
N GLY A 119 8.73 -6.23 0.16
CA GLY A 119 8.49 -7.66 0.40
C GLY A 119 9.18 -8.22 1.65
N LYS A 120 9.28 -7.43 2.71
CA LYS A 120 10.00 -7.78 3.96
C LYS A 120 9.09 -8.16 5.13
N ILE A 121 7.84 -8.54 4.87
CA ILE A 121 6.90 -8.92 5.94
C ILE A 121 7.25 -10.28 6.52
N ILE A 122 7.49 -10.30 7.82
CA ILE A 122 7.84 -11.50 8.61
C ILE A 122 6.74 -11.76 9.67
N PRO A 123 6.38 -13.02 9.93
CA PRO A 123 5.52 -13.37 11.06
C PRO A 123 6.19 -13.04 12.40
N ALA A 124 5.41 -12.54 13.37
CA ALA A 124 5.93 -12.22 14.70
C ALA A 124 5.32 -13.13 15.77
N GLY A 125 6.13 -13.63 16.70
CA GLY A 125 5.73 -14.46 17.82
C GLY A 125 6.62 -15.69 18.02
N GLN A 126 6.56 -16.28 19.21
CA GLN A 126 7.36 -17.47 19.57
C GLN A 126 6.68 -18.78 19.17
N SER A 127 5.35 -18.85 19.26
CA SER A 127 4.57 -20.03 18.87
C SER A 127 3.99 -19.88 17.47
N ARG A 128 3.80 -21.02 16.78
CA ARG A 128 3.26 -21.06 15.42
C ARG A 128 1.88 -20.39 15.30
N ASP A 129 1.00 -20.60 16.27
CA ASP A 129 -0.36 -20.06 16.23
C ASP A 129 -0.37 -18.53 16.38
N VAL A 130 0.53 -18.00 17.23
CA VAL A 130 0.72 -16.55 17.39
C VAL A 130 1.31 -15.96 16.10
N GLN A 131 2.30 -16.63 15.50
CA GLN A 131 2.89 -16.23 14.22
C GLN A 131 1.85 -16.16 13.09
N LEU A 132 1.00 -17.19 12.96
CA LEU A 132 -0.09 -17.22 11.97
C LEU A 132 -1.13 -16.12 12.22
N SER A 133 -1.52 -15.91 13.48
CA SER A 133 -2.49 -14.89 13.87
C SER A 133 -1.96 -13.48 13.59
N SER A 134 -0.70 -13.23 13.95
CA SER A 134 0.03 -11.99 13.66
C SER A 134 0.09 -11.73 12.16
N LEU A 135 0.45 -12.74 11.35
CA LEU A 135 0.53 -12.60 9.90
C LEU A 135 -0.84 -12.31 9.27
N ARG A 136 -1.89 -13.04 9.68
CA ARG A 136 -3.27 -12.80 9.21
C ARG A 136 -3.73 -11.38 9.56
N LYS A 137 -3.39 -10.89 10.75
CA LYS A 137 -3.71 -9.53 11.18
C LYS A 137 -3.02 -8.50 10.29
N LYS A 138 -1.69 -8.63 10.08
CA LYS A 138 -0.92 -7.74 9.20
C LYS A 138 -1.49 -7.70 7.78
N ILE A 139 -1.81 -8.85 7.20
CA ILE A 139 -2.39 -8.94 5.84
C ILE A 139 -3.73 -8.20 5.78
N ARG A 140 -4.62 -8.42 6.76
CA ARG A 140 -5.94 -7.79 6.79
C ARG A 140 -5.84 -6.27 6.95
N GLU A 141 -4.99 -5.81 7.86
CA GLU A 141 -4.77 -4.38 8.11
C GLU A 141 -4.21 -3.68 6.87
N HIS A 142 -3.26 -4.32 6.18
CA HIS A 142 -2.70 -3.76 4.96
C HIS A 142 -3.73 -3.68 3.83
N LYS A 143 -4.49 -4.77 3.59
CA LYS A 143 -5.54 -4.80 2.57
C LYS A 143 -6.55 -3.66 2.74
N ASN A 144 -6.90 -3.36 3.99
CA ASN A 144 -7.86 -2.31 4.30
C ASN A 144 -7.23 -0.92 4.47
N SER A 145 -5.90 -0.82 4.39
CA SER A 145 -5.21 0.45 4.57
C SER A 145 -5.52 1.42 3.43
N ALA A 146 -5.69 2.70 3.78
CA ALA A 146 -5.89 3.76 2.79
C ALA A 146 -4.72 3.79 1.78
N ALA A 147 -3.49 3.61 2.26
CA ALA A 147 -2.29 3.60 1.41
C ALA A 147 -2.33 2.51 0.34
N HIS A 148 -2.78 1.30 0.68
CA HIS A 148 -2.94 0.21 -0.30
C HIS A 148 -4.01 0.55 -1.34
N ASN A 149 -5.17 1.03 -0.89
CA ASN A 149 -6.27 1.38 -1.80
C ASN A 149 -5.87 2.52 -2.76
N GLU A 150 -5.16 3.54 -2.27
CA GLU A 150 -4.64 4.60 -3.13
C GLU A 150 -3.57 4.09 -4.10
N ALA A 151 -2.68 3.19 -3.66
CA ALA A 151 -1.69 2.57 -4.56
C ALA A 151 -2.36 1.81 -5.72
N VAL A 152 -3.41 1.04 -5.41
CA VAL A 152 -4.21 0.34 -6.43
C VAL A 152 -4.87 1.33 -7.39
N LYS A 153 -5.44 2.45 -6.89
CA LYS A 153 -6.03 3.49 -7.74
C LYS A 153 -5.01 4.14 -8.67
N ILE A 154 -3.82 4.46 -8.15
CA ILE A 154 -2.73 5.04 -8.95
C ILE A 154 -2.38 4.13 -10.13
N LEU A 155 -2.23 2.83 -9.88
CA LEU A 155 -1.92 1.87 -10.95
C LEU A 155 -3.06 1.72 -11.96
N GLN A 156 -4.30 1.73 -11.50
CA GLN A 156 -5.46 1.69 -12.40
C GLN A 156 -5.55 2.94 -13.28
N THR A 157 -5.27 4.12 -12.72
CA THR A 157 -5.27 5.38 -13.49
C THR A 157 -4.11 5.40 -14.49
N ALA A 158 -2.91 5.00 -14.07
CA ALA A 158 -1.76 4.90 -14.97
C ALA A 158 -2.05 3.97 -16.16
N ASN A 159 -2.67 2.81 -15.92
CA ASN A 159 -3.06 1.90 -16.99
C ASN A 159 -4.12 2.50 -17.93
N LYS A 160 -5.11 3.21 -17.39
CA LYS A 160 -6.11 3.92 -18.22
C LYS A 160 -5.47 4.99 -19.09
N ASP A 161 -4.54 5.77 -18.54
CA ASP A 161 -3.86 6.83 -19.27
C ASP A 161 -3.02 6.25 -20.42
N ILE A 162 -2.33 5.11 -20.20
CA ILE A 162 -1.62 4.39 -21.26
C ILE A 162 -2.59 3.97 -22.38
N LEU A 163 -3.73 3.38 -22.02
CA LEU A 163 -4.73 2.94 -23.01
C LEU A 163 -5.31 4.11 -23.82
N LEU A 164 -5.61 5.24 -23.17
CA LEU A 164 -6.08 6.46 -23.84
C LEU A 164 -5.04 7.01 -24.81
N ASN A 165 -3.77 7.04 -24.40
CA ASN A 165 -2.68 7.52 -25.25
C ASN A 165 -2.44 6.61 -26.48
N MET A 166 -2.54 5.28 -26.31
CA MET A 166 -2.45 4.34 -27.43
C MET A 166 -3.62 4.50 -28.42
N ASN A 167 -4.82 4.78 -27.93
CA ASN A 167 -5.97 5.02 -28.79
C ASN A 167 -5.83 6.35 -29.57
N ALA A 168 -5.38 7.42 -28.91
CA ALA A 168 -5.15 8.72 -29.54
C ALA A 168 -4.11 8.65 -30.66
N SER A 169 -2.97 8.01 -30.42
CA SER A 169 -1.93 7.82 -31.44
C SER A 169 -2.38 6.95 -32.61
N SER A 170 -3.21 5.93 -32.36
CA SER A 170 -3.82 5.12 -33.41
C SER A 170 -4.78 5.93 -34.27
N GLN A 171 -5.60 6.79 -33.65
CA GLN A 171 -6.54 7.65 -34.36
C GLN A 171 -5.80 8.68 -35.23
N GLU A 172 -4.73 9.32 -34.73
CA GLU A 172 -3.89 10.22 -35.51
C GLU A 172 -3.32 9.52 -36.74
N PHE A 173 -2.73 8.33 -36.57
CA PHE A 173 -2.18 7.55 -37.69
C PHE A 173 -3.23 7.20 -38.75
N CYS A 174 -4.43 6.80 -38.33
CA CYS A 174 -5.55 6.53 -39.24
C CYS A 174 -5.98 7.78 -40.02
N VAL A 175 -6.00 8.96 -39.38
CA VAL A 175 -6.32 10.24 -40.05
C VAL A 175 -5.27 10.59 -41.11
N PHE A 176 -3.97 10.45 -40.79
CA PHE A 176 -2.89 10.72 -41.74
C PHE A 176 -2.92 9.77 -42.95
N MET A 177 -3.12 8.47 -42.72
CA MET A 177 -3.23 7.49 -43.81
C MET A 177 -4.44 7.76 -44.69
N THR A 178 -5.58 8.08 -44.09
CA THR A 178 -6.81 8.42 -44.82
C THR A 178 -6.59 9.68 -45.68
N ALA A 179 -6.06 10.76 -45.11
CA ALA A 179 -5.77 11.99 -45.85
C ALA A 179 -4.75 11.76 -46.98
N TYR A 180 -3.71 10.95 -46.74
CA TYR A 180 -2.73 10.57 -47.76
C TYR A 180 -3.39 9.81 -48.93
N TYR A 181 -4.27 8.84 -48.64
CA TYR A 181 -4.99 8.09 -49.66
C TYR A 181 -5.92 8.97 -50.49
N VAL A 182 -6.57 9.95 -49.88
CA VAL A 182 -7.41 10.94 -50.58
C VAL A 182 -6.58 11.76 -51.55
N ALA A 183 -5.48 12.33 -51.06
CA ALA A 183 -4.58 13.17 -51.85
C ALA A 183 -3.93 12.37 -53.00
N LYS A 184 -3.48 11.14 -52.73
CA LYS A 184 -2.84 10.28 -53.74
C LYS A 184 -3.78 9.90 -54.89
N ASN A 185 -5.06 9.68 -54.59
CA ASN A 185 -6.06 9.26 -55.57
C ASN A 185 -6.86 10.43 -56.18
N ASN A 186 -6.55 11.69 -55.84
CA ASN A 186 -7.33 12.87 -56.22
C ASN A 186 -8.84 12.72 -55.94
N LYS A 187 -9.21 12.00 -54.87
CA LYS A 187 -10.61 11.82 -54.50
C LYS A 187 -11.11 13.09 -53.80
N PRO A 188 -12.32 13.59 -54.11
CA PRO A 188 -12.92 14.68 -53.35
C PRO A 188 -13.29 14.17 -51.95
N PHE A 189 -13.14 15.02 -50.93
CA PHE A 189 -13.41 14.69 -49.53
C PHE A 189 -14.88 14.33 -49.25
N THR A 190 -15.79 14.60 -50.19
CA THR A 190 -17.24 14.35 -50.08
C THR A 190 -17.64 12.87 -50.21
N ASP A 191 -16.74 12.00 -50.65
CA ASP A 191 -17.04 10.58 -50.90
C ASP A 191 -16.85 9.68 -49.66
N PHE A 192 -16.56 10.24 -48.49
CA PHE A 192 -16.54 9.48 -47.24
C PHE A 192 -17.98 9.32 -46.72
N GLU A 193 -18.59 8.17 -46.97
CA GLU A 193 -19.84 7.80 -46.32
C GLU A 193 -19.64 7.74 -44.79
N SER A 194 -20.54 8.41 -44.07
CA SER A 194 -20.58 8.42 -42.61
C SER A 194 -21.35 7.18 -42.15
N ASP A 195 -20.63 6.08 -41.94
CA ASP A 195 -21.17 4.89 -41.25
C ASP A 195 -21.08 5.03 -39.72
#